data_AF-A0A3M1VRI2-F1
#
_entry.id   AF-A0A3M1VRI2-F1
#
_cell.length_a   1.000
_cell.length_b   1.000
_cell.length_c   1.000
_cell.angle_alpha   90.00
_cell.angle_beta   90.00
_cell.angle_gamma   90.00
#
_symmetry.space_group_name_H-M   'P 1'
#
loop_
_entity.id
_entity.type
_entity.pdbx_description
1 polymer ?
#
loop_
_entity_poly.entity_id
_entity_poly.type
_entity_poly.pdbx_seq_one_letter_code
_entity_poly.pdbx_strand_id
1 'polypeptide(L)' 'MSDADAPGGNDAPLTIFDLLTAYHRSLETMRAWLDEADMTDVERAGIADAWQAEMAEWFRRHGYCFGCNRPLARCSCD' A
#
# COMPACT_ATOMS: atom_id res chain seq x y z
N MET A 1 -13.34 -5.62 -41.97
CA MET A 1 -13.91 -4.53 -41.16
C MET A 1 -13.40 -4.73 -39.74
N SER A 2 -12.49 -3.85 -39.36
CA SER A 2 -11.92 -3.51 -38.05
C SER A 2 -11.63 -4.58 -36.99
N ASP A 3 -10.32 -4.77 -36.77
CA ASP A 3 -9.69 -4.94 -35.47
C ASP A 3 -10.11 -3.87 -34.45
N ALA A 4 -10.19 -4.25 -33.17
CA ALA A 4 -9.77 -3.52 -31.97
C ALA A 4 -10.72 -3.76 -30.79
N ASP A 5 -10.34 -4.66 -29.89
CA ASP A 5 -10.68 -4.55 -28.47
C ASP A 5 -9.72 -5.42 -27.65
N ALA A 6 -8.45 -4.98 -27.58
CA ALA A 6 -7.56 -5.40 -26.52
C ALA A 6 -7.73 -4.37 -25.38
N PRO A 7 -8.10 -4.77 -24.15
CA PRO A 7 -8.07 -3.86 -23.01
C PRO A 7 -6.62 -3.66 -22.59
N GLY A 8 -5.89 -2.83 -23.33
CA GLY A 8 -4.60 -2.28 -22.90
C GLY A 8 -4.85 -1.16 -21.89
N GLY A 9 -5.31 -1.51 -20.69
CA GLY A 9 -5.12 -0.62 -19.54
C GLY A 9 -3.63 -0.50 -19.31
N ASN A 10 -3.11 0.73 -19.21
CA ASN A 10 -1.70 0.96 -18.95
C ASN A 10 -1.28 0.29 -17.62
N ASP A 11 -0.75 -0.93 -17.68
CA ASP A 11 -0.01 -1.62 -16.60
C ASP A 11 1.39 -0.99 -16.46
N ALA A 12 1.48 0.34 -16.50
CA ALA A 12 2.73 1.01 -16.18
C ALA A 12 3.05 0.68 -14.71
N PRO A 13 4.27 0.21 -14.41
CA PRO A 13 4.65 -0.10 -13.05
C PRO A 13 4.52 1.15 -12.19
N LEU A 14 3.79 1.03 -11.07
CA LEU A 14 3.60 2.14 -10.14
C LEU A 14 4.95 2.66 -9.62
N THR A 15 5.10 3.97 -9.59
CA THR A 15 6.29 4.62 -9.02
C THR A 15 6.19 4.67 -7.49
N ILE A 16 7.31 4.92 -6.82
CA ILE A 16 7.30 5.13 -5.37
C ILE A 16 6.34 6.27 -4.94
N PHE A 17 6.17 7.30 -5.76
CA PHE A 17 5.28 8.41 -5.43
C PHE A 17 3.80 8.01 -5.53
N ASP A 18 3.45 7.14 -6.48
CA ASP A 18 2.10 6.55 -6.57
C ASP A 18 1.80 5.72 -5.31
N LEU A 19 2.78 4.92 -4.88
CA LEU A 19 2.70 4.12 -3.66
C LEU A 19 2.49 4.99 -2.42
N LEU A 20 3.32 6.02 -2.23
CA LEU A 20 3.22 6.93 -1.09
C LEU A 20 1.91 7.70 -1.08
N THR A 21 1.40 8.09 -2.25
CA THR A 21 0.11 8.80 -2.37
C THR A 21 -1.04 7.91 -1.92
N ALA A 22 -1.09 6.67 -2.41
CA ALA A 22 -2.13 5.72 -2.00
C ALA A 22 -1.99 5.31 -0.53
N TYR A 23 -0.76 5.12 -0.05
CA TYR A 23 -0.47 4.85 1.37
C TYR A 23 -1.04 5.94 2.28
N HIS A 24 -0.77 7.21 2.01
CA HIS A 24 -1.26 8.30 2.87
C HIS A 24 -2.80 8.38 2.88
N ARG A 25 -3.45 8.20 1.72
CA ARG A 25 -4.93 8.15 1.65
C ARG A 25 -5.49 6.96 2.44
N SER A 26 -4.86 5.80 2.33
CA SER A 26 -5.26 4.60 3.09
C SER A 26 -5.05 4.80 4.58
N LEU A 27 -3.93 5.41 4.99
CA LEU A 27 -3.63 5.72 6.39
C LEU A 27 -4.64 6.70 6.99
N GLU A 28 -4.98 7.76 6.28
CA GLU A 28 -6.02 8.72 6.71
C GLU A 28 -7.37 8.03 6.90
N THR A 29 -7.76 7.19 5.94
CA THR A 29 -9.01 6.43 6.00
C THR A 29 -9.03 5.44 7.17
N MET A 30 -7.93 4.70 7.36
CA MET A 30 -7.80 3.72 8.43
C MET A 30 -7.83 4.40 9.81
N ARG A 31 -7.14 5.53 9.97
CA ARG A 31 -7.17 6.33 11.21
C ARG A 31 -8.57 6.81 11.55
N ALA A 32 -9.26 7.43 10.59
CA ALA A 32 -10.62 7.90 10.79
C ALA A 32 -11.56 6.76 11.20
N TRP A 33 -11.46 5.61 10.53
CA TRP A 33 -12.25 4.43 10.85
C TRP A 33 -11.96 3.89 12.26
N LEU A 34 -10.68 3.79 12.64
CA LEU A 34 -10.31 3.35 13.99
C LEU A 34 -10.84 4.32 15.05
N ASP A 35 -10.75 5.63 14.83
CA ASP A 35 -11.20 6.64 15.80
C ASP A 35 -12.71 6.60 16.06
N GLU A 36 -13.50 6.24 15.06
CA GLU A 36 -14.96 6.12 15.17
C GLU A 36 -15.44 4.78 15.71
N ALA A 37 -14.64 3.72 15.56
CA ALA A 37 -15.05 2.38 15.88
C ALA A 37 -14.95 2.07 17.39
N ASP A 38 -16.03 1.48 17.92
CA ASP A 38 -16.09 1.01 19.31
C ASP A 38 -15.33 -0.33 19.43
N MET A 39 -14.06 -0.24 19.81
CA MET A 39 -13.16 -1.37 19.97
C MET A 39 -12.18 -1.13 21.11
N THR A 40 -11.68 -2.21 21.69
CA THR A 40 -10.62 -2.16 22.69
C THR A 40 -9.28 -1.72 22.07
N ASP A 41 -8.37 -1.24 22.91
CA ASP A 41 -7.01 -0.87 22.47
C ASP A 41 -6.25 -2.06 21.86
N VAL A 42 -6.53 -3.29 22.33
CA VAL A 42 -5.91 -4.51 21.81
C VAL A 42 -6.39 -4.82 20.40
N GLU A 43 -7.69 -4.70 20.15
CA GLU A 43 -8.26 -4.89 18.80
C GLU A 43 -7.76 -3.82 17.83
N ARG A 44 -7.71 -2.57 18.29
CA ARG A 44 -7.15 -1.43 17.54
C ARG A 44 -5.71 -1.69 17.13
N ALA A 45 -4.87 -2.13 18.06
CA ALA A 45 -3.48 -2.47 17.78
C ALA A 45 -3.37 -3.62 16.77
N GLY A 46 -4.15 -4.69 16.95
CA GLY A 46 -4.15 -5.83 16.04
C GLY A 46 -4.55 -5.46 14.61
N ILE A 47 -5.54 -4.58 14.43
CA ILE A 47 -5.95 -4.10 13.11
C ILE A 47 -4.87 -3.21 12.48
N ALA A 48 -4.25 -2.32 13.27
CA ALA A 48 -3.16 -1.48 12.79
C ALA A 48 -1.96 -2.32 12.33
N ASP A 49 -1.60 -3.36 13.07
CA ASP A 49 -0.52 -4.29 12.72
C ASP A 49 -0.83 -5.05 11.42
N ALA A 50 -2.05 -5.56 11.30
CA ALA A 50 -2.49 -6.25 10.08
C ALA A 50 -2.44 -5.32 8.85
N TRP A 51 -2.96 -4.10 8.98
CA TRP A 51 -2.91 -3.10 7.93
C TRP A 51 -1.46 -2.74 7.56
N GLN A 52 -0.55 -2.57 8.53
CA GLN A 52 0.87 -2.32 8.25
C GLN A 52 1.53 -3.48 7.50
N ALA A 53 1.23 -4.73 7.87
CA ALA A 53 1.73 -5.91 7.17
C ALA A 53 1.25 -5.96 5.71
N GLU A 54 -0.02 -5.61 5.46
CA GLU A 54 -0.55 -5.50 4.10
C GLU A 54 0.12 -4.39 3.29
N MET A 55 0.38 -3.22 3.89
CA MET A 55 1.11 -2.14 3.24
C MET A 55 2.55 -2.57 2.91
N ALA A 56 3.23 -3.26 3.82
CA ALA A 56 4.56 -3.79 3.58
C ALA A 56 4.57 -4.76 2.39
N GLU A 57 3.61 -5.69 2.33
CA GLU A 57 3.48 -6.62 1.22
C GLU A 57 3.14 -5.92 -0.10
N TRP A 58 2.28 -4.92 -0.06
CA TRP A 58 1.90 -4.14 -1.24
C TRP A 58 3.10 -3.38 -1.82
N PHE A 59 3.91 -2.71 -0.99
CA PHE A 59 5.15 -2.05 -1.43
C PHE A 59 6.14 -3.06 -2.04
N ARG A 60 6.29 -4.22 -1.38
CA ARG A 60 7.19 -5.30 -1.84
C ARG A 60 6.79 -5.83 -3.22
N ARG A 61 5.49 -6.07 -3.44
CA ARG A 61 4.96 -6.51 -4.76
C ARG A 61 5.23 -5.52 -5.88
N HIS A 62 5.38 -4.24 -5.57
CA HIS A 62 5.70 -3.19 -6.55
C HIS A 62 7.19 -2.83 -6.58
N GLY A 63 8.04 -3.61 -5.90
CA GLY A 63 9.49 -3.49 -6.00
C GLY A 63 10.12 -2.45 -5.07
N TYR A 64 9.42 -1.97 -4.05
CA TYR A 64 9.93 -1.01 -3.08
C TYR A 64 9.92 -1.57 -1.65
N CYS A 65 10.85 -1.13 -0.83
CA CYS A 65 10.84 -1.38 0.61
C CYS A 65 9.87 -0.41 1.29
N PHE A 66 8.99 -0.91 2.15
CA PHE A 66 8.07 -0.06 2.92
C PHE A 66 8.78 0.81 3.98
N GLY A 67 9.85 0.30 4.60
CA GLY A 67 10.58 1.03 5.64
C GLY A 67 11.41 2.21 5.12
N CYS A 68 12.11 2.03 4.00
CA CYS A 68 13.01 3.06 3.45
C CYS A 68 12.61 3.61 2.07
N ASN A 69 11.52 3.11 1.47
CA ASN A 69 10.98 3.55 0.17
C ASN A 69 11.94 3.39 -1.02
N ARG A 70 13.08 2.71 -0.84
CA ARG A 70 14.03 2.43 -1.92
C ARG A 70 13.56 1.22 -2.73
N PRO A 71 13.95 1.12 -4.03
CA PRO A 71 13.81 -0.11 -4.78
C PRO A 71 14.45 -1.28 -4.01
N LEU A 72 13.82 -2.46 -4.01
CA LEU A 72 14.28 -3.62 -3.23
C LEU A 72 15.73 -4.01 -3.56
N ALA A 73 16.15 -3.86 -4.82
CA ALA A 73 17.54 -4.09 -5.26
C ALA A 73 18.58 -3.15 -4.60
N ARG A 74 18.14 -2.08 -3.93
CA ARG A 74 18.98 -1.08 -3.23
C ARG A 74 18.56 -0.91 -1.77
N CYS A 75 17.73 -1.80 -1.25
CA CYS A 75 17.29 -1.80 0.14
C CYS A 75 18.34 -2.47 1.04
N SER A 76 18.51 -1.94 2.25
CA SER A 76 19.38 -2.51 3.29
C SER A 76 18.66 -2.53 4.66
N CYS A 77 17.33 -2.60 4.65
CA CYS A 77 16.55 -2.83 5.86
C CYS A 77 16.65 -4.32 6.19
N ASP A 78 17.09 -4.62 7.40
CA ASP A 78 17.12 -5.98 7.97
C ASP A 78 15.73 -6.37 8.53
#